data_AF-A0A3C0NCC2-F1
#
_entry.id   AF-A0A3C0NCC2-F1
#
_cell.length_a   1.000
_cell.length_b   1.000
_cell.length_c   1.000
_cell.angle_alpha   90.00
_cell.angle_beta   90.00
_cell.angle_gamma   90.00
#
_symmetry.space_group_name_H-M   'P 1'
#
loop_
_entity.id
_entity.type
_entity.pdbx_description
1 polymer ?
#
loop_
_entity_poly.entity_id
_entity_poly.type
_entity_poly.pdbx_seq_one_letter_code
_entity_poly.pdbx_strand_id
1 'polypeptide(L)'
;MRLPPETVLRQTKQGNIPGRQIEEYWRFLKTAINDWLRFQNSRTILLMQAGALADDNSLEQLRAKIYQARERAEMDEALDA
;
A
#
# COMPACT_ATOMS: atom_id res chain seq x y z
N MET A 1 18.01 -1.75 4.34
CA MET A 1 17.25 -2.09 5.56
C MET A 1 17.95 -3.27 6.24
N ARG A 2 18.32 -3.16 7.52
CA ARG A 2 18.84 -4.28 8.30
C ARG A 2 17.84 -4.59 9.40
N LEU A 3 17.38 -5.83 9.48
CA LEU A 3 16.44 -6.30 10.49
C LEU A 3 17.19 -7.16 11.52
N PRO A 4 16.86 -7.06 12.81
CA PRO A 4 17.36 -7.99 13.81
C PRO A 4 16.89 -9.43 13.52
N PRO A 5 17.71 -10.46 13.81
CA PRO A 5 17.35 -11.86 13.56
C PRO A 5 16.02 -12.29 14.21
N GLU A 6 15.75 -11.85 15.45
CA GLU A 6 14.48 -12.17 16.12
C GLU A 6 13.26 -11.59 15.40
N THR A 7 13.41 -10.43 14.77
CA THR A 7 12.35 -9.78 14.01
C THR A 7 12.10 -10.52 12.71
N VAL A 8 13.16 -10.97 12.03
CA VAL A 8 13.02 -11.80 10.83
C VAL A 8 12.25 -13.08 11.18
N LEU A 9 12.67 -13.81 12.21
CA LEU A 9 12.01 -15.04 12.65
C LEU A 9 10.55 -14.85 13.01
N ARG A 10 10.22 -13.81 13.79
CA ARG A 10 8.83 -13.49 14.14
C ARG A 10 7.97 -13.23 12.91
N GLN A 11 8.46 -12.41 11.98
CA GLN A 11 7.74 -12.04 10.77
C GLN A 11 7.59 -13.20 9.79
N THR A 12 8.59 -14.09 9.70
CA THR A 12 8.50 -15.31 8.89
C THR A 12 7.47 -16.28 9.46
N LYS A 13 7.40 -16.45 10.79
CA LYS A 13 6.34 -17.24 11.45
C LYS A 13 4.94 -16.70 11.20
N GLN A 14 4.81 -15.38 11.06
CA GLN A 14 3.55 -14.71 10.75
C GLN A 14 3.19 -14.72 9.25
N GLY A 15 4.08 -15.25 8.38
CA GLY A 15 3.86 -15.28 6.93
C GLY A 15 4.18 -13.97 6.20
N ASN A 16 4.68 -12.94 6.90
CA ASN A 16 4.95 -11.63 6.33
C ASN A 16 6.28 -11.55 5.57
N ILE A 17 7.24 -12.42 5.90
CA ILE A 17 8.49 -12.59 5.16
C ILE A 17 8.47 -13.98 4.52
N PRO A 18 8.73 -14.11 3.21
CA PRO A 18 8.76 -15.40 2.56
C PRO A 18 9.94 -16.23 3.06
N GLY A 19 9.65 -17.27 3.82
CA GLY A 19 10.62 -18.23 4.31
C GLY A 19 9.94 -19.55 4.64
N ARG A 20 10.73 -20.63 4.66
CA ARG A 20 10.24 -21.97 5.03
C ARG A 20 11.13 -22.55 6.09
N GLN A 21 10.53 -23.19 7.08
CA GLN A 21 11.25 -24.00 8.05
C GLN A 21 11.43 -25.40 7.46
N ILE A 22 12.67 -25.86 7.38
CA ILE A 22 13.03 -27.21 6.97
C ILE A 22 13.91 -27.77 8.07
N GLU A 23 13.41 -28.80 8.75
CA GLU A 23 14.01 -29.34 9.99
C GLU A 23 14.19 -28.20 11.02
N GLU A 24 15.42 -27.99 11.49
CA GLU A 24 15.75 -26.95 12.47
C GLU A 24 16.07 -25.59 11.83
N TYR A 25 16.17 -25.52 10.50
CA TYR A 25 16.68 -24.34 9.80
C TYR A 25 15.59 -23.59 9.05
N TRP A 26 15.63 -22.27 9.18
CA TRP A 26 14.88 -21.38 8.29
C TRP A 26 15.64 -21.18 6.99
N ARG A 27 14.98 -21.48 5.87
CA ARG A 27 15.49 -21.25 4.52
C ARG A 27 14.73 -20.11 3.86
N PHE A 28 15.49 -19.19 3.29
CA PHE A 28 15.00 -18.02 2.59
C PHE A 28 15.46 -18.09 1.14
N LEU A 29 14.52 -18.28 0.22
CA LEU A 29 14.84 -18.31 -1.20
C LEU A 29 15.21 -16.89 -1.67
N LYS A 30 16.41 -16.72 -2.22
CA LYS A 30 16.94 -15.41 -2.62
C LYS A 30 16.00 -14.64 -3.56
N THR A 31 15.41 -15.31 -4.55
CA THR A 31 14.47 -14.68 -5.50
C THR A 31 13.20 -14.19 -4.80
N ALA A 32 12.58 -15.05 -3.98
CA ALA A 32 11.39 -14.68 -3.21
C ALA A 32 11.64 -13.50 -2.26
N ILE A 33 12.81 -13.44 -1.62
CA ILE A 33 13.20 -12.31 -0.76
C ILE A 33 13.42 -11.04 -1.59
N ASN A 34 14.09 -11.14 -2.73
CA ASN A 34 14.30 -9.99 -3.61
C ASN A 34 12.98 -9.41 -4.12
N ASP A 35 12.04 -10.26 -4.52
CA ASP A 35 10.72 -9.82 -4.98
C ASP A 35 9.93 -9.20 -3.82
N TRP A 36 9.93 -9.82 -2.65
CA TRP A 36 9.31 -9.25 -1.45
C TRP A 36 9.87 -7.86 -1.09
N LEU A 37 11.20 -7.68 -1.16
CA LEU A 37 11.84 -6.39 -0.91
C LEU A 37 11.46 -5.33 -1.95
N ARG A 38 11.19 -5.72 -3.20
CA ARG A 38 10.72 -4.81 -4.26
C ARG A 38 9.30 -4.32 -3.99
N PHE A 39 8.42 -5.19 -3.48
CA PHE A 39 7.03 -4.83 -3.14
C PHE A 39 6.92 -3.86 -1.94
N GLN A 40 7.90 -3.85 -1.04
CA GLN A 40 7.93 -2.92 0.10
C GLN A 40 8.32 -1.48 -0.29
N ASN A 41 8.52 -1.20 -1.58
CA ASN A 41 8.76 0.15 -2.03
C ASN A 41 7.43 0.93 -2.09
N SER A 42 7.19 1.77 -1.08
CA SER A 42 6.03 2.66 -1.01
C SER A 42 5.84 3.48 -2.29
N ARG A 43 6.93 3.88 -2.95
CA ARG A 43 6.89 4.55 -4.26
C ARG A 43 6.27 3.68 -5.34
N THR A 44 6.61 2.39 -5.39
CA THR A 44 6.07 1.44 -6.38
C THR A 44 4.58 1.20 -6.14
N ILE A 45 4.15 1.08 -4.88
CA ILE A 45 2.73 0.96 -4.52
C ILE A 45 1.95 2.20 -4.98
N LEU A 46 2.46 3.40 -4.68
CA LEU A 46 1.83 4.66 -5.10
C LEU A 46 1.81 4.82 -6.62
N LEU A 47 2.87 4.42 -7.32
CA LEU A 47 2.93 4.47 -8.78
C LEU A 47 1.93 3.51 -9.43
N MET A 48 1.72 2.32 -8.88
CA MET A 48 0.71 1.38 -9.39
C MET A 48 -0.72 1.90 -9.27
N GLN A 49 -0.99 2.77 -8.29
CA GLN A 49 -2.31 3.37 -8.08
C GLN A 49 -2.54 4.61 -8.94
N ALA A 50 -1.47 5.19 -9.52
CA ALA A 50 -1.58 6.39 -10.34
C ALA A 50 -2.40 6.11 -11.60
N GLY A 51 -3.52 6.81 -11.74
CA GLY A 51 -4.45 6.63 -12.86
C GLY A 51 -5.31 5.38 -12.78
N ALA A 52 -5.30 4.62 -11.68
CA ALA A 52 -6.11 3.41 -11.52
C ALA A 52 -7.63 3.65 -11.66
N LEU A 53 -8.07 4.89 -11.47
CA LEU A 53 -9.47 5.32 -11.60
C LEU A 53 -9.65 6.37 -12.70
N ALA A 54 -8.71 6.52 -13.63
CA ALA A 54 -8.76 7.56 -14.66
C ALA A 54 -10.00 7.44 -15.57
N ASP A 55 -10.43 6.20 -15.85
CA ASP A 55 -11.58 5.91 -16.71
C ASP A 55 -12.90 5.76 -15.93
N ASP A 56 -12.89 5.99 -14.60
CA ASP A 56 -14.08 5.88 -13.77
C ASP A 56 -14.89 7.19 -13.80
N ASN A 57 -15.86 7.24 -14.70
CA ASN A 57 -16.77 8.36 -14.85
C ASN A 57 -17.74 8.55 -13.67
N SER A 58 -17.82 7.60 -12.71
CA SER A 58 -18.69 7.71 -11.54
C SER A 58 -18.10 8.57 -10.41
N LEU A 59 -16.80 8.88 -10.49
CA LEU A 59 -16.09 9.60 -9.44
C LEU A 59 -16.62 11.01 -9.19
N GLU A 60 -17.10 11.72 -10.22
CA GLU A 60 -17.69 13.04 -10.06
C GLU A 60 -18.95 12.99 -9.17
N GLN A 61 -19.80 11.99 -9.40
CA GLN A 61 -21.01 11.80 -8.61
C GLN A 61 -20.68 11.39 -7.18
N LEU A 62 -19.67 10.54 -6.98
CA LEU A 62 -19.18 10.16 -5.66
C LEU A 62 -18.65 11.38 -4.90
N ARG A 63 -17.85 12.22 -5.56
CA ARG A 63 -17.29 13.45 -4.99
C ARG A 63 -18.39 14.40 -4.54
N ALA A 64 -19.41 14.63 -5.37
CA ALA A 64 -20.56 15.47 -5.03
C ALA A 64 -21.31 14.94 -3.78
N LYS A 65 -21.55 13.62 -3.71
CA LYS A 65 -22.19 12.99 -2.55
C LYS A 65 -21.37 13.15 -1.27
N ILE A 66 -20.04 13.06 -1.36
CA ILE A 66 -19.14 13.23 -0.20
C ILE A 66 -19.25 14.65 0.36
N TYR A 67 -19.23 15.67 -0.50
CA TYR A 67 -19.35 17.06 -0.05
C TYR A 67 -20.73 17.38 0.51
N GLN A 68 -21.79 16.88 -0.13
CA GLN A 68 -23.15 16.98 0.40
C GLN A 68 -23.27 16.37 1.81
N ALA A 69 -22.72 15.16 2.01
CA ALA A 69 -22.75 14.48 3.30
C ALA A 69 -21.93 15.20 4.38
N ARG A 70 -20.94 16.01 3.98
CA ARG A 70 -20.13 16.83 4.89
C ARG A 70 -20.76 18.19 5.18
N GLU A 71 -21.91 18.51 4.60
CA GLU A 71 -22.56 19.84 4.67
C GLU A 71 -21.61 20.99 4.31
N ARG A 72 -20.65 20.70 3.42
CA ARG A 72 -19.57 21.63 3.05
C ARG A 72 -19.50 21.76 1.54
N ALA A 73 -19.30 22.99 1.07
CA ALA A 73 -19.03 23.24 -0.33
C ALA A 73 -17.66 22.66 -0.74
N GLU A 74 -17.56 22.24 -2.00
CA GLU A 74 -16.31 21.73 -2.57
C GLU A 74 -15.24 22.84 -2.72
N MET A 75 -15.68 24.06 -3.01
CA MET A 75 -14.86 25.26 -2.95
C MET A 75 -15.49 26.20 -1.92
N ASP A 76 -14.69 26.75 -1.01
CA ASP A 76 -15.08 27.98 -0.34
C ASP A 76 -15.26 29.02 -1.45
N GLU A 77 -16.44 29.66 -1.55
CA GLU A 77 -16.70 30.72 -2.52
C GLU A 77 -15.49 31.67 -2.53
N ALA A 78 -14.78 31.73 -3.65
CA ALA A 78 -13.85 32.81 -3.90
C ALA A 78 -14.71 34.07 -3.87
N LEU A 79 -14.64 34.78 -2.74
CA LEU A 79 -15.23 36.09 -2.53
C LEU A 79 -14.82 36.97 -3.72
N ASP A 80 -15.75 37.14 -4.66
CA ASP A 80 -15.71 38.23 -5.62
C ASP A 80 -15.75 39.54 -4.82
N ALA A 81 -14.64 40.28 -4.86
CA ALA A 81 -14.51 41.65 -4.38
C ALA A 81 -13.92 42.52 -5.50
#